data_AF-A0A920TZZ6-F1
#
_entry.id   AF-A0A920TZZ6-F1
#
_cell.length_a   1.000
_cell.length_b   1.000
_cell.length_c   1.000
_cell.angle_alpha   90.00
_cell.angle_beta   90.00
_cell.angle_gamma   90.00
#
_symmetry.space_group_name_H-M   'P 1'
#
loop_
_entity.id
_entity.type
_entity.pdbx_description
1 polymer ?
#
loop_
_entity_poly.entity_id
_entity_poly.type
_entity_poly.pdbx_seq_one_letter_code
_entity_poly.pdbx_strand_id
1 'polypeptide(L)' 'MLKQLGVDGKAKPKGAVISPAWAWSLHFGTDSEEVGLIKDEFGDLPLVGFFANGEISHHRLYGYTGVLTLFM' A
#
# COMPACT_ATOMS: atom_id res chain seq x y z
N MET A 1 5.74 10.85 2.88
CA MET A 1 6.13 9.64 2.14
C MET A 1 5.17 9.35 0.99
N LEU A 2 3.88 9.12 1.20
CA LEU A 2 2.91 8.98 0.09
C LEU A 2 2.77 10.25 -0.75
N LYS A 3 2.73 11.43 -0.10
CA LYS A 3 2.81 12.75 -0.79
C LYS A 3 4.06 12.96 -1.66
N GLN A 4 5.10 12.15 -1.48
CA GLN A 4 6.33 12.21 -2.28
C GLN A 4 6.33 11.19 -3.42
N LEU A 5 5.33 10.30 -3.50
CA LEU A 5 5.15 9.40 -4.63
C LEU A 5 4.79 10.13 -5.91
N GLY A 6 4.70 11.47 -5.89
CA GLY A 6 4.87 12.31 -7.07
C GLY A 6 4.12 11.73 -8.24
N VAL A 7 2.81 11.50 -8.06
CA VAL A 7 1.95 11.26 -9.21
C VAL A 7 1.97 12.60 -9.93
N ASP A 8 2.98 12.77 -10.78
CA ASP A 8 3.32 13.97 -11.53
C ASP A 8 2.20 14.24 -12.54
N GLY A 9 1.01 14.60 -12.05
CA GLY A 9 -0.17 15.01 -12.80
C GLY A 9 -0.63 14.14 -13.96
N LYS A 10 -0.04 12.97 -14.23
CA LYS A 10 -0.16 12.28 -15.53
C LYS A 10 -0.83 10.92 -15.49
N ALA A 11 -0.84 10.22 -14.35
CA ALA A 11 -1.48 8.90 -14.27
C ALA A 11 -2.12 8.67 -12.90
N LYS A 12 -3.44 8.82 -12.82
CA LYS A 12 -4.20 8.39 -11.64
C LYS A 12 -4.18 6.86 -11.60
N PRO A 13 -3.67 6.22 -10.54
CA PRO A 13 -3.63 4.77 -10.46
C PRO A 13 -5.04 4.19 -10.53
N LYS A 14 -5.20 3.16 -11.37
CA LYS A 14 -6.47 2.44 -11.61
C LYS A 14 -6.71 1.34 -10.59
N GLY A 15 -5.71 1.01 -9.78
CA GLY A 15 -5.81 0.03 -8.72
C GLY A 15 -4.51 -0.04 -7.93
N ALA A 16 -4.55 -0.72 -6.79
CA ALA A 16 -3.40 -0.93 -5.95
C ALA A 16 -3.46 -2.28 -5.23
N VAL A 17 -2.27 -2.83 -4.93
CA VAL A 17 -2.11 -3.99 -4.07
C VAL A 17 -1.20 -3.61 -2.91
N ILE A 18 -1.65 -3.90 -1.69
CA ILE A 18 -0.89 -3.63 -0.47
C ILE A 18 -0.56 -4.91 0.29
N SER A 19 0.67 -5.00 0.77
CA SER A 19 1.09 -6.03 1.72
C SER A 19 1.66 -5.36 2.97
N PRO A 20 0.89 -5.23 4.06
CA PRO A 20 1.37 -4.58 5.27
C PRO A 20 2.40 -5.45 6.01
N ALA A 21 3.37 -4.79 6.63
CA ALA A 21 4.44 -5.44 7.38
C ALA A 21 3.93 -6.25 8.58
N TRP A 22 2.91 -5.72 9.27
CA TRP A 22 2.46 -6.21 10.56
C TRP A 22 0.99 -6.63 10.46
N ALA A 23 0.72 -7.91 10.75
CA ALA A 23 -0.63 -8.49 10.69
C ALA A 23 -1.62 -7.93 11.73
N TRP A 24 -1.17 -7.05 12.63
CA TRP A 24 -1.97 -6.57 13.76
C TRP A 24 -3.14 -5.66 13.33
N SER A 25 -3.11 -5.09 12.13
CA SER A 25 -4.09 -4.11 11.64
C SER A 25 -4.76 -4.49 10.31
N LEU A 26 -4.74 -5.77 9.92
CA LEU A 26 -5.41 -6.29 8.71
C LEU A 26 -6.95 -6.31 8.82
N HIS A 27 -7.55 -5.27 9.40
CA HIS A 27 -8.95 -4.99 9.21
C HIS A 27 -9.10 -4.38 7.81
N PHE A 28 -9.08 -5.19 6.75
CA PHE A 28 -9.48 -4.72 5.43
C PHE A 28 -10.92 -4.18 5.52
N GLY A 29 -11.04 -2.86 5.61
CA GLY A 29 -12.29 -2.22 6.00
C GLY A 29 -12.10 -0.74 6.32
N THR A 30 -13.19 -0.09 6.70
CA THR A 30 -13.26 1.36 6.94
C THR A 30 -12.36 1.85 8.07
N ASP A 31 -11.98 0.95 9.00
CA ASP A 31 -11.16 1.27 10.17
C ASP A 31 -9.65 1.01 9.97
N SER A 32 -9.21 0.67 8.75
CA SER A 32 -7.77 0.55 8.46
C SER A 32 -7.17 1.92 8.20
N GLU A 33 -6.30 2.38 9.10
CA GLU A 33 -5.54 3.63 8.93
C GLU A 33 -4.72 3.62 7.63
N GLU A 34 -4.14 2.49 7.27
CA GLU A 34 -3.29 2.37 6.08
C GLU A 34 -4.10 2.45 4.77
N VAL A 35 -5.28 1.83 4.73
CA VAL A 35 -6.23 1.99 3.62
C VAL A 35 -6.77 3.42 3.55
N GLY A 36 -7.04 4.05 4.70
CA GLY A 36 -7.44 5.44 4.80
C GLY A 36 -6.40 6.38 4.19
N LEU A 37 -5.13 6.21 4.56
CA LEU A 37 -4.01 6.99 4.01
C LEU A 37 -3.86 6.84 2.49
N ILE A 38 -4.08 5.64 1.94
CA ILE A 38 -4.05 5.41 0.49
C ILE A 38 -5.24 6.09 -0.20
N LYS A 39 -6.44 5.99 0.37
CA LYS A 39 -7.64 6.64 -0.16
C LYS A 39 -7.56 8.16 -0.10
N ASP A 40 -7.00 8.71 0.98
CA ASP A 40 -6.81 10.16 1.13
C ASP A 40 -5.83 10.72 0.10
N GLU A 41 -4.81 9.94 -0.29
CA GLU A 41 -3.81 10.39 -1.26
C GLU A 41 -4.22 10.13 -2.72
N PHE A 42 -4.74 8.93 -3.04
CA PHE A 42 -5.01 8.51 -4.42
C PHE A 42 -6.50 8.54 -4.82
N GLY A 43 -7.38 8.77 -3.84
CA GLY A 43 -8.84 8.71 -4.00
C GLY A 43 -9.38 7.28 -3.97
N ASP A 44 -10.66 7.16 -4.32
CA ASP A 44 -11.32 5.85 -4.38
C ASP A 44 -10.80 5.05 -5.59
N LEU A 45 -10.09 3.97 -5.30
CA LEU A 45 -9.55 3.04 -6.29
C LEU A 45 -9.68 1.60 -5.76
N PRO A 46 -9.83 0.60 -6.66
CA PRO A 46 -9.80 -0.80 -6.27
C PRO A 46 -8.49 -1.15 -5.57
N LEU A 47 -8.57 -1.39 -4.26
CA LEU A 47 -7.45 -1.77 -3.42
C LEU A 47 -7.68 -3.18 -2.90
N VAL A 48 -6.72 -4.06 -3.15
CA VAL A 48 -6.67 -5.40 -2.56
C VAL A 48 -5.45 -5.47 -1.67
N GLY A 49 -5.54 -6.16 -0.54
CA GLY A 49 -4.34 -6.47 0.23
C GLY A 49 -4.32 -7.90 0.70
N PHE A 50 -3.12 -8.33 1.07
CA PHE A 50 -2.86 -9.63 1.64
C PHE A 50 -1.73 -9.51 2.66
N PHE A 51 -1.65 -10.45 3.60
CA PHE A 51 -0.54 -10.47 4.55
C PHE A 51 0.69 -11.17 3.94
N ALA A 52 1.86 -10.55 4.04
CA ALA A 52 3.14 -11.21 3.86
C ALA A 52 4.04 -10.92 5.06
N ASN A 53 4.81 -11.92 5.51
CA ASN A 53 5.72 -11.81 6.66
C ASN A 53 7.05 -11.11 6.31
N GLY A 54 6.94 -10.03 5.51
CA GLY A 54 8.06 -9.25 5.00
C GLY A 54 8.28 -9.37 3.49
N GLU A 55 9.23 -8.57 3.02
CA GLU A 55 9.63 -8.47 1.62
C GLU A 55 11.10 -8.87 1.45
N ILE A 56 11.43 -9.48 0.31
CA ILE A 56 12.82 -9.66 -0.10
C ILE A 56 13.20 -8.51 -1.02
N SER A 57 14.17 -7.70 -0.59
CA SER A 57 14.77 -6.68 -1.45
C SER A 57 16.28 -6.91 -1.53
N HIS A 58 16.76 -7.09 -2.77
CA HIS A 58 18.11 -7.54 -3.07
C HIS A 58 18.41 -8.91 -2.42
N HIS A 59 19.26 -8.95 -1.38
CA HIS A 59 19.62 -10.18 -0.64
C HIS A 59 19.13 -10.18 0.82
N ARG A 60 18.21 -9.28 1.18
CA ARG A 60 17.75 -9.12 2.56
C ARG A 60 16.25 -9.33 2.69
N LEU A 61 15.86 -10.00 3.77
CA LEU A 61 14.48 -10.12 4.20
C LEU A 61 14.15 -8.98 5.16
N TYR A 62 13.14 -8.19 4.82
CA TYR A 62 12.64 -7.08 5.61
C TYR A 62 11.29 -7.46 6.22
N GLY A 63 11.28 -7.89 7.48
CA GLY A 63 10.06 -8.30 8.21
C GLY A 63 9.23 -7.15 8.81
N TYR A 64 9.61 -5.90 8.54
CA TYR A 64 8.95 -4.71 9.07
C TYR A 64 8.54 -3.72 7.97
N THR A 65 8.66 -4.11 6.70
CA THR A 65 8.28 -3.27 5.56
C THR A 65 6.96 -3.72 4.97
N GLY A 66 6.15 -2.75 4.54
CA GLY A 66 4.95 -2.98 3.75
C GLY A 66 5.17 -2.53 2.31
N VAL A 67 4.64 -3.29 1.34
CA VAL A 67 4.76 -2.97 -0.09
C VAL A 67 3.45 -2.42 -0.59
N LEU A 68 3.49 -1.23 -1.20
CA LEU A 68 2.38 -0.67 -1.97
C LEU A 68 2.73 -0.71 -3.45
N THR A 69 2.00 -1.54 -4.20
CA THR A 69 2.11 -1.64 -5.66
C THR A 69 0.96 -0.90 -6.31
N LEU A 70 1.26 0.04 -7.22
CA LEU A 70 0.25 0.83 -7.94
C LEU A 70 0.14 0.36 -9.40
N PHE A 71 -1.09 0.24 -9.88
CA PHE A 71 -1.39 0.00 -11.30
C PHE A 71 -1.81 1.31 -11.94
N MET A 72 -1.12 1.74 -13.01
CA MET A 72 -1.40 2.99 -13.74
C MET A 72 -2.35 2.81 -14.92
#